data_AF-A0A2D7GZD4-F1
#
_entry.id   AF-A0A2D7GZD4-F1
#
_cell.length_a   1.000
_cell.length_b   1.000
_cell.length_c   1.000
_cell.angle_alpha   90.00
_cell.angle_beta   90.00
_cell.angle_gamma   90.00
#
_symmetry.space_group_name_H-M   'P 1'
#
loop_
_entity.id
_entity.type
_entity.pdbx_description
1 polymer ?
#
loop_
_entity_poly.entity_id
_entity_poly.type
_entity_poly.pdbx_seq_one_letter_code
_entity_poly.pdbx_strand_id
1 'polypeptide(L)'
;MAWLTVLGIPAGLYVASIVALMNALLGEKQNPVLLLAVVALTLGIYIYHRTTIVCVEPMQERHRIAIALTKKLRILSTILLLVSALVFATEKTVLSGMVLLAILGVVVYGRKTCIQPLRNNAYIKPIAVGSSIAVFAWVLNDFSNTPWVFLAFVLLCSADALLCDLVDRAYDAASGCTTLAFRLGVHKTWCFAGVLYFCAFLCLGFPFGLLFMLLLPIPLLWPPFTRMLIDVRPLLVLLLAYSL
;
A
#
# COMPACT_ATOMS: atom_id res chain seq x y z
N MET A 1 -9.03 -11.70 -12.20
CA MET A 1 -8.71 -10.91 -10.98
C MET A 1 -7.64 -11.54 -10.10
N ALA A 2 -7.72 -12.84 -9.75
CA ALA A 2 -6.76 -13.48 -8.84
C ALA A 2 -5.28 -13.25 -9.24
N TRP A 3 -4.92 -13.47 -10.51
CA TRP A 3 -3.56 -13.23 -11.03
C TRP A 3 -3.04 -11.80 -10.88
N LEU A 4 -3.87 -10.79 -11.13
CA LEU A 4 -3.48 -9.39 -10.95
C LEU A 4 -3.10 -9.12 -9.49
N THR A 5 -3.87 -9.69 -8.56
CA THR A 5 -3.58 -9.58 -7.13
C THR A 5 -2.42 -10.47 -6.67
N VAL A 6 -2.12 -11.59 -7.35
CA VAL A 6 -0.93 -12.42 -7.08
C VAL A 6 0.33 -11.62 -7.42
N LEU A 7 0.32 -10.96 -8.58
CA LEU A 7 1.43 -10.15 -9.07
C LEU A 7 1.57 -8.82 -8.32
N GLY A 8 0.56 -8.43 -7.52
CA GLY A 8 0.59 -7.17 -6.78
C GLY A 8 0.33 -5.92 -7.62
N ILE A 9 -0.29 -6.07 -8.80
CA ILE A 9 -0.54 -4.96 -9.73
C ILE A 9 -1.37 -3.84 -9.07
N PRO A 10 -2.49 -4.10 -8.38
CA PRO A 10 -3.24 -3.03 -7.72
C PRO A 10 -2.43 -2.30 -6.65
N ALA A 11 -1.60 -3.02 -5.89
CA ALA A 11 -0.74 -2.42 -4.88
C ALA A 11 0.34 -1.54 -5.51
N GLY A 12 0.97 -2.00 -6.62
CA GLY A 12 1.95 -1.22 -7.35
C GLY A 12 1.38 0.07 -7.94
N LEU A 13 0.21 -0.03 -8.57
CA LEU A 13 -0.49 1.14 -9.08
C LEU A 13 -0.85 2.09 -7.93
N TYR A 14 -1.30 1.58 -6.79
CA TYR A 14 -1.64 2.40 -5.63
C TYR A 14 -0.43 3.22 -5.16
N VAL A 15 0.70 2.56 -4.90
CA VAL A 15 1.91 3.24 -4.41
C VAL A 15 2.42 4.26 -5.42
N ALA A 16 2.44 3.92 -6.72
CA ALA A 16 2.82 4.86 -7.77
C ALA A 16 1.88 6.07 -7.85
N SER A 17 0.59 5.86 -7.60
CA SER A 17 -0.40 6.95 -7.57
C SER A 17 -0.17 7.88 -6.40
N ILE A 18 0.19 7.35 -5.23
CA ILE A 18 0.55 8.17 -4.06
C ILE A 18 1.80 9.00 -4.34
N VAL A 19 2.84 8.40 -4.91
CA VAL A 19 4.06 9.11 -5.32
C VAL A 19 3.72 10.22 -6.32
N ALA A 20 2.95 9.90 -7.35
CA ALA A 20 2.57 10.86 -8.37
C ALA A 20 1.78 12.03 -7.76
N LEU A 21 0.83 11.74 -6.88
CA LEU A 21 0.00 12.75 -6.27
C LEU A 21 0.77 13.67 -5.32
N MET A 22 1.73 13.12 -4.55
CA MET A 22 2.61 13.92 -3.70
C MET A 22 3.48 14.88 -4.52
N ASN A 23 3.96 14.45 -5.68
CA ASN A 23 4.69 15.31 -6.63
C ASN A 23 3.77 16.35 -7.31
N ALA A 24 2.55 15.96 -7.68
CA ALA A 24 1.60 16.87 -8.31
C ALA A 24 1.21 18.03 -7.36
N LEU A 25 1.09 17.77 -6.06
CA LEU A 25 0.88 18.80 -5.04
C LEU A 25 2.06 19.79 -4.91
N LEU A 26 3.24 19.44 -5.41
CA LEU A 26 4.39 20.35 -5.51
C LEU A 26 4.44 21.12 -6.85
N GLY A 27 3.52 20.82 -7.78
CA GLY A 27 3.58 21.32 -9.15
C GLY A 27 4.73 20.70 -9.97
N GLU A 28 5.29 19.59 -9.52
CA GLU A 28 6.41 18.93 -10.19
C GLU A 28 5.94 17.99 -11.29
N LYS A 29 6.74 17.92 -12.37
CA LYS A 29 6.48 16.98 -13.46
C LYS A 29 6.79 15.55 -13.02
N GLN A 30 5.87 14.64 -13.34
CA GLN A 30 6.05 13.23 -13.08
C GLN A 30 7.13 12.61 -13.97
N ASN A 31 8.10 11.91 -13.38
CA ASN A 31 9.03 11.07 -14.11
C ASN A 31 8.41 9.66 -14.30
N PRO A 32 7.97 9.29 -15.51
CA PRO A 32 7.30 8.00 -15.73
C PRO A 32 8.23 6.81 -15.50
N VAL A 33 9.54 6.96 -15.73
CA VAL A 33 10.51 5.90 -15.50
C VAL A 33 10.65 5.63 -14.00
N LEU A 34 10.69 6.68 -13.18
CA LEU A 34 10.69 6.56 -11.73
C LEU A 34 9.40 5.91 -11.22
N LEU A 35 8.23 6.31 -11.74
CA LEU A 35 6.96 5.68 -11.38
C LEU A 35 6.91 4.19 -11.75
N LEU A 36 7.47 3.80 -12.90
CA LEU A 36 7.61 2.38 -13.27
C LEU A 36 8.53 1.62 -12.31
N ALA A 37 9.60 2.25 -11.81
CA ALA A 37 10.46 1.66 -10.80
C ALA A 37 9.75 1.50 -9.44
N VAL A 38 8.90 2.46 -9.06
CA VAL A 38 8.02 2.37 -7.89
C VAL A 38 7.05 1.20 -8.01
N VAL A 39 6.42 1.05 -9.19
CA VAL A 39 5.55 -0.09 -9.51
C VAL A 39 6.38 -1.39 -9.37
N ALA A 40 7.52 -1.49 -10.05
CA ALA A 40 8.37 -2.68 -10.01
C ALA A 40 8.80 -3.05 -8.58
N LEU A 41 9.25 -2.09 -7.77
CA LEU A 41 9.57 -2.31 -6.35
C LEU A 41 8.39 -2.94 -5.63
N THR A 42 7.22 -2.30 -5.74
CA THR A 42 6.03 -2.69 -5.02
C THR A 42 5.57 -4.08 -5.41
N LEU A 43 5.54 -4.41 -6.71
CA LEU A 43 5.23 -5.77 -7.18
C LEU A 43 6.26 -6.77 -6.64
N GLY A 44 7.55 -6.43 -6.71
CA GLY A 44 8.65 -7.26 -6.22
C GLY A 44 8.49 -7.63 -4.75
N ILE A 45 8.31 -6.63 -3.88
CA ILE A 45 8.13 -6.86 -2.43
C ILE A 45 6.83 -7.58 -2.11
N TYR A 46 5.76 -7.32 -2.88
CA TYR A 46 4.45 -7.92 -2.65
C TYR A 46 4.43 -9.40 -3.03
N ILE A 47 5.03 -9.76 -4.16
CA ILE A 47 5.25 -11.15 -4.57
C ILE A 47 6.15 -11.86 -3.56
N TYR A 48 7.24 -11.20 -3.12
CA TYR A 48 8.13 -11.74 -2.09
C TYR A 48 7.36 -12.06 -0.80
N HIS A 49 6.56 -11.11 -0.30
CA HIS A 49 5.75 -11.30 0.89
C HIS A 49 4.82 -12.51 0.74
N ARG A 50 4.08 -12.58 -0.37
CA ARG A 50 3.06 -13.61 -0.61
C ARG A 50 3.61 -15.02 -0.78
N THR A 51 4.79 -15.15 -1.36
CA THR A 51 5.45 -16.46 -1.52
C THR A 51 6.08 -16.98 -0.23
N THR A 52 5.83 -16.31 0.90
CA THR A 52 6.44 -16.62 2.21
C THR A 52 5.40 -16.76 3.33
N ILE A 53 4.12 -16.75 2.98
CA ILE A 53 2.99 -16.96 3.91
C ILE A 53 2.85 -18.43 4.31
N VAL A 54 2.22 -18.67 5.46
CA VAL A 54 1.88 -20.02 5.93
C VAL A 54 0.63 -20.52 5.19
N CYS A 55 0.66 -21.77 4.76
CA CYS A 55 -0.47 -22.45 4.12
C CYS A 55 -1.49 -22.86 5.19
N VAL A 56 -2.61 -22.13 5.29
CA VAL A 56 -3.69 -22.38 6.26
C VAL A 56 -5.04 -22.11 5.61
N GLU A 57 -6.04 -22.95 5.87
CA GLU A 57 -7.41 -22.79 5.40
C GLU A 57 -8.30 -22.05 6.41
N PRO A 58 -9.26 -21.22 5.97
CA PRO A 58 -9.60 -20.90 4.58
C PRO A 58 -8.58 -19.99 3.88
N MET A 59 -8.13 -20.41 2.70
CA MET A 59 -7.19 -19.65 1.87
C MET A 59 -7.82 -19.16 0.56
N GLN A 60 -7.68 -17.85 0.31
CA GLN A 60 -8.09 -17.23 -0.96
C GLN A 60 -7.29 -17.80 -2.15
N GLU A 61 -7.90 -17.87 -3.33
CA GLU A 61 -7.30 -18.41 -4.56
C GLU A 61 -5.92 -17.80 -4.89
N ARG A 62 -5.78 -16.48 -4.70
CA ARG A 62 -4.51 -15.77 -4.93
C ARG A 62 -3.34 -16.30 -4.07
N HIS A 63 -3.61 -16.76 -2.85
CA HIS A 63 -2.59 -17.34 -1.99
C HIS A 63 -2.25 -18.78 -2.44
N ARG A 64 -3.25 -19.54 -2.93
CA ARG A 64 -3.02 -20.88 -3.52
C ARG A 64 -2.11 -20.81 -4.74
N ILE A 65 -2.38 -19.88 -5.66
CA ILE A 65 -1.53 -19.65 -6.85
C ILE A 65 -0.10 -19.27 -6.43
N ALA A 66 0.03 -18.37 -5.45
CA ALA A 66 1.34 -17.93 -4.97
C ALA A 66 2.19 -19.08 -4.41
N ILE A 67 1.58 -19.99 -3.66
CA ILE A 67 2.26 -21.17 -3.10
C ILE A 67 2.62 -22.17 -4.21
N ALA A 68 1.70 -22.48 -5.12
CA ALA A 68 1.93 -23.41 -6.23
C ALA A 68 3.09 -22.98 -7.14
N LEU A 69 3.27 -21.66 -7.33
CA LEU A 69 4.28 -21.09 -8.22
C LEU A 69 5.43 -20.39 -7.49
N THR A 70 5.63 -20.70 -6.21
CA THR A 70 6.60 -20.05 -5.32
C THR A 70 7.96 -19.80 -5.98
N LYS A 71 8.57 -20.82 -6.62
CA LYS A 71 9.90 -20.70 -7.25
C LYS A 71 9.90 -19.66 -8.38
N LYS A 72 8.93 -19.76 -9.31
CA LYS A 72 8.82 -18.86 -10.46
C LYS A 72 8.53 -17.42 -10.03
N LEU A 73 7.64 -17.26 -9.06
CA LEU A 73 7.28 -15.95 -8.51
C LEU A 73 8.43 -15.29 -7.73
N ARG A 74 9.23 -16.06 -7.00
CA ARG A 74 10.44 -15.52 -6.34
C ARG A 74 11.48 -15.04 -7.34
N ILE A 75 11.68 -15.75 -8.45
CA ILE A 75 12.57 -15.29 -9.53
C ILE A 75 12.06 -13.96 -10.10
N LEU A 76 10.76 -13.89 -10.41
CA LEU A 76 10.14 -12.66 -10.90
C LEU A 76 10.29 -11.50 -9.89
N SER A 77 10.05 -11.76 -8.61
CA SER A 77 10.24 -10.79 -7.53
C SER A 77 11.68 -10.26 -7.52
N THR A 78 12.69 -11.13 -7.57
CA THR A 78 14.10 -10.71 -7.63
C THR A 78 14.39 -9.83 -8.84
N ILE A 79 13.89 -10.21 -10.02
CA ILE A 79 14.10 -9.42 -11.25
C ILE A 79 13.50 -8.01 -11.09
N LEU A 80 12.25 -7.91 -10.59
CA LEU A 80 11.58 -6.62 -10.39
C LEU A 80 12.31 -5.73 -9.38
N LEU A 81 12.82 -6.31 -8.28
CA LEU A 81 13.61 -5.60 -7.28
C LEU A 81 14.94 -5.09 -7.85
N LEU A 82 15.62 -5.89 -8.68
CA LEU A 82 16.85 -5.48 -9.36
C LEU A 82 16.61 -4.34 -10.35
N VAL A 83 15.55 -4.44 -11.17
CA VAL A 83 15.17 -3.38 -12.11
C VAL A 83 14.88 -2.08 -11.37
N SER A 84 14.11 -2.15 -10.29
CA SER A 84 13.83 -0.98 -9.45
C SER A 84 15.11 -0.38 -8.86
N ALA A 85 16.01 -1.21 -8.33
CA ALA A 85 17.28 -0.74 -7.76
C ALA A 85 18.16 -0.02 -8.79
N LEU A 86 18.19 -0.51 -10.02
CA LEU A 86 18.96 0.08 -11.13
C LEU A 86 18.39 1.45 -11.53
N VAL A 87 17.07 1.57 -11.69
CA VAL A 87 16.44 2.86 -12.01
C VAL A 87 16.62 3.86 -10.86
N PHE A 88 16.50 3.43 -9.61
CA PHE A 88 16.80 4.32 -8.49
C PHE A 88 18.26 4.76 -8.46
N ALA A 89 19.20 3.90 -8.87
CA ALA A 89 20.62 4.26 -8.94
C ALA A 89 20.90 5.34 -10.00
N THR A 90 20.14 5.36 -11.11
CA THR A 90 20.29 6.38 -12.15
C THR A 90 19.77 7.75 -11.73
N GLU A 91 18.80 7.79 -10.81
CA GLU A 91 18.29 9.04 -10.24
C GLU A 91 19.20 9.51 -9.10
N LYS A 92 19.32 8.71 -8.03
CA LYS A 92 20.20 8.95 -6.88
C LYS A 92 20.62 7.63 -6.25
N THR A 93 21.92 7.36 -6.16
CA THR A 93 22.47 6.11 -5.60
C THR A 93 21.89 5.73 -4.22
N VAL A 94 21.57 6.72 -3.38
CA VAL A 94 20.97 6.51 -2.06
C VAL A 94 19.58 5.87 -2.14
N LEU A 95 18.80 6.14 -3.21
CA LEU A 95 17.47 5.58 -3.41
C LEU A 95 17.48 4.07 -3.64
N SER A 96 18.58 3.50 -4.18
CA SER A 96 18.72 2.04 -4.27
C SER A 96 18.71 1.36 -2.90
N GLY A 97 19.13 2.07 -1.84
CA GLY A 97 19.02 1.62 -0.45
C GLY A 97 17.57 1.40 0.00
N MET A 98 16.60 2.10 -0.59
CA MET A 98 15.17 1.91 -0.30
C MET A 98 14.69 0.50 -0.66
N VAL A 99 15.30 -0.14 -1.67
CA VAL A 99 14.96 -1.53 -2.04
C VAL A 99 15.29 -2.49 -0.90
N LEU A 100 16.47 -2.33 -0.29
CA LEU A 100 16.89 -3.12 0.86
C LEU A 100 16.00 -2.86 2.08
N LEU A 101 15.71 -1.58 2.37
CA LEU A 101 14.81 -1.22 3.46
C LEU A 101 13.40 -1.78 3.26
N ALA A 102 12.89 -1.79 2.03
CA ALA A 102 11.57 -2.36 1.73
C ALA A 102 11.54 -3.88 1.96
N ILE A 103 12.60 -4.61 1.57
CA ILE A 103 12.72 -6.05 1.86
C ILE A 103 12.77 -6.30 3.36
N LEU A 104 13.61 -5.55 4.09
CA LEU A 104 13.70 -5.63 5.56
C LEU A 104 12.35 -5.34 6.22
N GLY A 105 11.65 -4.30 5.75
CA GLY A 105 10.31 -3.95 6.19
C GLY A 105 9.33 -5.10 6.02
N VAL A 106 9.31 -5.77 4.85
CA VAL A 106 8.46 -6.96 4.62
C VAL A 106 8.82 -8.11 5.56
N VAL A 107 10.10 -8.34 5.82
CA VAL A 107 10.56 -9.39 6.74
C VAL A 107 10.06 -9.10 8.16
N VAL A 108 10.28 -7.89 8.68
CA VAL A 108 9.82 -7.46 10.01
C VAL A 108 8.29 -7.46 10.09
N TYR A 109 7.61 -7.10 9.01
CA TYR A 109 6.16 -7.05 8.93
C TYR A 109 5.52 -8.45 8.99
N GLY A 110 6.03 -9.37 8.18
CA GLY A 110 5.38 -10.65 7.90
C GLY A 110 5.93 -11.85 8.67
N ARG A 111 7.15 -11.77 9.21
CA ARG A 111 7.85 -12.93 9.78
C ARG A 111 8.16 -12.76 11.26
N LYS A 112 8.15 -13.89 11.97
CA LYS A 112 8.65 -13.96 13.33
C LYS A 112 10.17 -13.87 13.25
N THR A 113 10.73 -12.78 13.75
CA THR A 113 12.17 -12.54 13.86
C THR A 113 12.54 -12.50 15.35
N CYS A 114 13.30 -11.50 15.79
CA CYS A 114 13.49 -11.21 17.22
C CYS A 114 12.22 -10.64 17.88
N ILE A 115 11.29 -10.11 17.08
CA ILE A 115 10.00 -9.59 17.54
C ILE A 115 8.83 -10.36 16.92
N GLN A 116 7.64 -10.23 17.51
CA GLN A 116 6.43 -10.71 16.88
C GLN A 116 6.20 -9.94 15.56
N PRO A 117 5.70 -10.61 14.50
CA PRO A 117 5.41 -9.95 13.23
C PRO A 117 4.53 -8.71 13.44
N LEU A 118 4.88 -7.56 12.83
CA LEU A 118 4.07 -6.33 12.99
C LEU A 118 2.62 -6.53 12.54
N ARG A 119 2.38 -7.42 11.57
CA ARG A 119 1.02 -7.74 11.11
C ARG A 119 0.10 -8.25 12.22
N ASN A 120 0.65 -8.82 13.29
CA ASN A 120 -0.12 -9.35 14.41
C ASN A 120 -0.52 -8.26 15.42
N ASN A 121 0.11 -7.09 15.37
CA ASN A 121 -0.29 -5.96 16.20
C ASN A 121 -1.40 -5.16 15.49
N ALA A 122 -2.63 -5.35 15.99
CA ALA A 122 -3.85 -4.78 15.41
C ALA A 122 -3.73 -3.29 15.10
N TYR A 123 -3.21 -2.50 16.03
CA TYR A 123 -3.20 -1.03 15.92
C TYR A 123 -2.01 -0.52 15.10
N ILE A 124 -0.87 -1.23 15.15
CA ILE A 124 0.34 -0.79 14.46
C ILE A 124 0.28 -1.12 12.98
N LYS A 125 -0.32 -2.25 12.57
CA LYS A 125 -0.30 -2.70 11.18
C LYS A 125 -0.75 -1.64 10.17
N PRO A 126 -1.94 -1.00 10.30
CA PRO A 126 -2.39 0.00 9.32
C PRO A 126 -1.49 1.25 9.29
N ILE A 127 -1.02 1.68 10.47
CA ILE A 127 -0.13 2.84 10.61
C ILE A 127 1.24 2.55 9.98
N ALA A 128 1.79 1.37 10.23
CA ALA A 128 3.07 0.96 9.66
C ALA A 128 3.01 0.88 8.12
N VAL A 129 1.95 0.30 7.56
CA VAL A 129 1.77 0.24 6.09
C VAL A 129 1.61 1.65 5.52
N GLY A 130 0.73 2.46 6.09
CA GLY A 130 0.49 3.83 5.60
C GLY A 130 1.72 4.72 5.69
N SER A 131 2.45 4.65 6.82
CA SER A 131 3.72 5.36 7.01
C SER A 131 4.79 4.88 6.03
N SER A 132 4.89 3.58 5.77
CA SER A 132 5.89 3.06 4.83
C SER A 132 5.68 3.62 3.41
N ILE A 133 4.43 3.69 2.96
CA ILE A 133 4.09 4.22 1.63
C ILE A 133 4.35 5.73 1.57
N ALA A 134 3.90 6.48 2.57
CA ALA A 134 4.07 7.93 2.63
C ALA A 134 5.55 8.33 2.76
N VAL A 135 6.34 7.65 3.60
CA VAL A 135 7.78 7.90 3.74
C VAL A 135 8.49 7.60 2.43
N PHE A 136 8.15 6.50 1.77
CA PHE A 136 8.75 6.17 0.49
C PHE A 136 8.47 7.25 -0.57
N ALA A 137 7.24 7.72 -0.67
CA ALA A 137 6.89 8.83 -1.57
C ALA A 137 7.57 10.15 -1.20
N TRP A 138 7.67 10.45 0.09
CA TRP A 138 8.35 11.66 0.58
C TRP A 138 9.86 11.62 0.35
N VAL A 139 10.50 10.45 0.47
CA VAL A 139 11.92 10.28 0.10
C VAL A 139 12.13 10.50 -1.40
N LEU A 140 11.22 10.00 -2.24
CA LEU A 140 11.32 10.13 -3.69
C LEU A 140 11.17 11.57 -4.20
N ASN A 141 10.60 12.45 -3.40
CA ASN A 141 10.51 13.87 -3.69
C ASN A 141 11.42 14.73 -2.82
N ASP A 142 12.50 14.14 -2.31
CA ASP A 142 13.54 14.83 -1.54
C ASP A 142 13.02 15.53 -0.28
N PHE A 143 11.98 14.95 0.33
CA PHE A 143 11.30 15.48 1.50
C PHE A 143 10.68 16.86 1.27
N SER A 144 10.34 17.18 0.02
CA SER A 144 9.90 18.53 -0.37
C SER A 144 8.47 18.88 0.07
N ASN A 145 7.60 17.88 0.30
CA ASN A 145 6.29 18.16 0.87
C ASN A 145 6.40 18.62 2.34
N THR A 146 5.46 19.47 2.76
CA THR A 146 5.37 19.88 4.17
C THR A 146 5.01 18.70 5.08
N PRO A 147 5.35 18.75 6.38
CA PRO A 147 4.99 17.71 7.34
C PRO A 147 3.47 17.43 7.40
N TRP A 148 2.63 18.44 7.12
CA TRP A 148 1.18 18.30 7.09
C TRP A 148 0.69 17.47 5.91
N VAL A 149 1.25 17.72 4.71
CA VAL A 149 0.96 16.91 3.52
C VAL A 149 1.43 15.48 3.75
N PHE A 150 2.66 15.30 4.26
CA PHE A 150 3.17 13.97 4.63
C PHE A 150 2.23 13.25 5.60
N LEU A 151 1.82 13.90 6.70
CA LEU A 151 0.90 13.33 7.68
C LEU A 151 -0.46 12.96 7.06
N ALA A 152 -0.97 13.79 6.14
CA ALA A 152 -2.21 13.47 5.44
C ALA A 152 -2.12 12.16 4.65
N PHE A 153 -1.00 11.94 3.95
CA PHE A 153 -0.77 10.71 3.19
C PHE A 153 -0.55 9.49 4.09
N VAL A 154 0.08 9.66 5.25
CA VAL A 154 0.16 8.60 6.27
C VAL A 154 -1.26 8.17 6.68
N LEU A 155 -2.11 9.12 7.07
CA LEU A 155 -3.48 8.85 7.53
C LEU A 155 -4.34 8.23 6.43
N LEU A 156 -4.26 8.74 5.21
CA LEU A 156 -4.97 8.24 4.04
C LEU A 156 -4.56 6.80 3.74
N CYS A 157 -3.26 6.52 3.62
CA CYS A 157 -2.78 5.17 3.32
C CYS A 157 -3.07 4.18 4.46
N SER A 158 -3.09 4.65 5.71
CA SER A 158 -3.50 3.83 6.85
C SER A 158 -4.98 3.48 6.84
N ALA A 159 -5.85 4.42 6.45
CA ALA A 159 -7.27 4.14 6.25
C ALA A 159 -7.47 3.08 5.16
N ASP A 160 -6.72 3.19 4.05
CA ASP A 160 -6.81 2.26 2.93
C ASP A 160 -6.34 0.85 3.31
N ALA A 161 -5.22 0.76 4.03
CA ALA A 161 -4.71 -0.50 4.55
C ALA A 161 -5.73 -1.18 5.49
N LEU A 162 -6.40 -0.39 6.33
CA LEU A 162 -7.44 -0.88 7.24
C LEU A 162 -8.66 -1.44 6.49
N LEU A 163 -9.09 -0.80 5.41
CA LEU A 163 -10.20 -1.28 4.59
C LEU A 163 -9.82 -2.52 3.78
N CYS A 164 -8.57 -2.63 3.34
CA CYS A 164 -8.06 -3.85 2.70
C CYS A 164 -8.18 -5.08 3.63
N ASP A 165 -7.91 -4.88 4.93
CA ASP A 165 -8.01 -5.96 5.93
C ASP A 165 -9.43 -6.51 6.09
N LEU A 166 -10.47 -5.73 5.80
CA LEU A 166 -11.86 -6.21 5.89
C LEU A 166 -12.13 -7.42 4.99
N VAL A 167 -11.46 -7.49 3.85
CA VAL A 167 -11.63 -8.56 2.87
C VAL A 167 -10.78 -9.79 3.20
N ASP A 168 -9.77 -9.62 4.05
CA ASP A 168 -8.83 -10.68 4.41
C ASP A 168 -9.14 -11.31 5.79
N ARG A 169 -10.17 -10.82 6.49
CA ARG A 169 -10.61 -11.30 7.82
C ARG A 169 -10.70 -12.82 7.98
N ALA A 170 -11.25 -13.53 6.99
CA ALA A 170 -11.40 -14.99 7.08
C ALA A 170 -10.04 -15.71 7.09
N TYR A 171 -9.10 -15.24 6.25
CA TYR A 171 -7.74 -15.75 6.21
C TYR A 171 -6.91 -15.29 7.41
N ASP A 172 -7.09 -14.05 7.85
CA ASP A 172 -6.44 -13.52 9.06
C ASP A 172 -6.85 -14.31 10.30
N ALA A 173 -8.14 -14.62 10.45
CA ALA A 173 -8.64 -15.47 11.53
C ALA A 173 -8.00 -16.86 11.51
N ALA A 174 -7.95 -17.49 10.33
CA ALA A 174 -7.34 -18.81 10.12
C ALA A 174 -5.86 -18.85 10.47
N SER A 175 -5.13 -17.78 10.11
CA SER A 175 -3.69 -17.66 10.30
C SER A 175 -3.28 -17.13 11.69
N GLY A 176 -4.25 -16.92 12.60
CA GLY A 176 -4.02 -16.39 13.94
C GLY A 176 -3.62 -14.91 13.96
N CYS A 177 -3.89 -14.17 12.88
CA CYS A 177 -3.59 -12.75 12.73
C CYS A 177 -4.71 -11.90 13.35
N THR A 178 -4.42 -11.16 14.42
CA THR A 178 -5.41 -10.30 15.08
C THR A 178 -5.40 -8.88 14.52
N THR A 179 -5.95 -8.67 13.33
CA THR A 179 -6.04 -7.33 12.73
C THR A 179 -7.08 -6.45 13.42
N LEU A 180 -6.97 -5.12 13.26
CA LEU A 180 -7.96 -4.20 13.80
C LEU A 180 -9.35 -4.43 13.18
N ALA A 181 -9.40 -4.71 11.87
CA ALA A 181 -10.61 -5.05 11.15
C ALA A 181 -11.30 -6.32 11.69
N PHE A 182 -10.50 -7.32 12.09
CA PHE A 182 -11.00 -8.52 12.76
C PHE A 182 -11.63 -8.19 14.13
N ARG A 183 -10.98 -7.35 14.95
CA ARG A 183 -11.47 -6.99 16.29
C ARG A 183 -12.70 -6.07 16.28
N LEU A 184 -12.73 -5.09 15.37
CA LEU A 184 -13.76 -4.06 15.34
C LEU A 184 -15.02 -4.49 14.57
N GLY A 185 -14.89 -5.42 13.63
CA GLY A 185 -15.97 -5.76 12.70
C GLY A 185 -16.16 -4.69 11.63
N VAL A 186 -17.03 -4.97 10.65
CA VAL A 186 -17.16 -4.17 9.41
C VAL A 186 -17.48 -2.71 9.70
N HIS A 187 -18.57 -2.45 10.43
CA HIS A 187 -19.07 -1.09 10.61
C HIS A 187 -18.10 -0.19 11.38
N LYS A 188 -17.51 -0.68 12.48
CA LYS A 188 -16.57 0.12 13.28
C LYS A 188 -15.26 0.38 12.52
N THR A 189 -14.83 -0.58 11.70
CA THR A 189 -13.66 -0.39 10.82
C THR A 189 -13.90 0.73 9.81
N TRP A 190 -15.11 0.78 9.24
CA TRP A 190 -15.54 1.88 8.38
C TRP A 190 -15.54 3.23 9.07
N CYS A 191 -16.13 3.31 10.27
CA CYS A 191 -16.14 4.56 11.04
C CYS A 191 -14.71 5.04 11.32
N PHE A 192 -13.81 4.12 11.70
CA PHE A 192 -12.42 4.46 11.99
C PHE A 192 -11.66 4.92 10.74
N ALA A 193 -11.84 4.24 9.60
CA ALA A 193 -11.29 4.70 8.32
C ALA A 193 -11.82 6.09 7.93
N GLY A 194 -13.12 6.35 8.14
CA GLY A 194 -13.75 7.66 7.92
C GLY A 194 -13.13 8.77 8.75
N VAL A 195 -12.84 8.51 10.04
CA VAL A 195 -12.13 9.46 10.91
C VAL A 195 -10.72 9.75 10.37
N LEU A 196 -9.99 8.72 9.94
CA LEU A 196 -8.65 8.91 9.36
C LEU A 196 -8.69 9.75 8.07
N TYR A 197 -9.67 9.52 7.19
CA TYR A 197 -9.86 10.37 5.99
C TYR A 197 -10.22 11.81 6.36
N PHE A 198 -11.07 12.02 7.36
CA PHE A 198 -11.41 13.35 7.82
C PHE A 198 -10.19 14.08 8.39
N CYS A 199 -9.35 13.41 9.17
CA CYS A 199 -8.10 13.98 9.65
C CYS A 199 -7.12 14.28 8.50
N ALA A 200 -7.02 13.40 7.49
CA ALA A 200 -6.22 13.64 6.30
C ALA A 200 -6.72 14.87 5.51
N PHE A 201 -8.04 15.06 5.42
CA PHE A 201 -8.67 16.26 4.87
C PHE A 201 -8.24 17.52 5.60
N LEU A 202 -8.28 17.52 6.93
CA LEU A 202 -7.87 18.68 7.73
C LEU A 202 -6.39 19.03 7.50
N CYS A 203 -5.55 18.02 7.29
CA CYS A 203 -4.12 18.22 7.02
C CYS A 203 -3.83 18.79 5.62
N LEU A 204 -4.63 18.43 4.60
CA LEU A 204 -4.48 18.94 3.22
C LEU A 204 -5.11 20.33 3.02
N GLY A 205 -6.10 20.69 3.83
CA GLY A 205 -6.82 21.96 3.70
C GLY A 205 -7.67 22.07 2.43
N PHE A 206 -8.37 23.18 2.25
CA PHE A 206 -9.16 23.45 1.04
C PHE A 206 -8.27 24.01 -0.10
N PRO A 207 -8.48 23.64 -1.38
CA PRO A 207 -9.52 22.76 -1.94
C PRO A 207 -9.15 21.28 -1.99
N PHE A 208 -7.87 20.93 -1.82
CA PHE A 208 -7.37 19.57 -2.02
C PHE A 208 -8.01 18.55 -1.08
N GLY A 209 -8.11 18.86 0.21
CA GLY A 209 -8.82 18.02 1.17
C GLY A 209 -10.23 17.67 0.69
N LEU A 210 -11.02 18.64 0.22
CA LEU A 210 -12.40 18.41 -0.21
C LEU A 210 -12.45 17.44 -1.39
N LEU A 211 -11.58 17.62 -2.38
CA LEU A 211 -11.45 16.71 -3.52
C LEU A 211 -11.18 15.27 -3.07
N PHE A 212 -10.28 15.09 -2.11
CA PHE A 212 -9.96 13.78 -1.54
C PHE A 212 -11.12 13.21 -0.72
N MET A 213 -11.84 14.03 0.05
CA MET A 213 -13.04 13.61 0.80
C MET A 213 -14.26 13.30 -0.06
N LEU A 214 -14.34 13.82 -1.29
CA LEU A 214 -15.43 13.50 -2.21
C LEU A 214 -15.10 12.23 -3.02
N LEU A 215 -13.85 12.08 -3.46
CA LEU A 215 -13.43 10.98 -4.33
C LEU A 215 -13.13 9.67 -3.58
N LEU A 216 -12.69 9.74 -2.31
CA LEU A 216 -12.13 8.58 -1.62
C LEU A 216 -13.10 7.91 -0.62
N PRO A 217 -13.86 8.61 0.24
CA PRO A 217 -14.79 8.04 1.22
C PRO A 217 -16.24 7.88 0.74
N ILE A 218 -16.73 8.71 -0.20
CA ILE A 218 -18.15 8.66 -0.60
C ILE A 218 -18.54 7.36 -1.31
N PRO A 219 -17.73 6.82 -2.24
CA PRO A 219 -18.05 5.53 -2.86
C PRO A 219 -18.07 4.37 -1.86
N LEU A 220 -17.39 4.55 -0.72
CA LEU A 220 -17.15 3.55 0.30
C LEU A 220 -18.30 3.39 1.32
N LEU A 221 -19.33 4.23 1.24
CA LEU A 221 -20.58 4.09 2.02
C LEU A 221 -21.46 2.91 1.55
N TRP A 222 -21.08 2.21 0.48
CA TRP A 222 -21.86 1.11 -0.10
C TRP A 222 -21.16 -0.26 0.09
N PRO A 223 -21.64 -1.13 1.00
CA PRO A 223 -20.99 -2.40 1.35
C PRO A 223 -20.67 -3.38 0.20
N PRO A 224 -21.52 -3.57 -0.82
CA PRO A 224 -21.28 -4.61 -1.84
C PRO A 224 -20.15 -4.28 -2.82
N PHE A 225 -19.62 -3.05 -2.82
CA PHE A 225 -18.56 -2.62 -3.76
C PHE A 225 -17.16 -2.56 -3.14
N THR A 226 -17.00 -2.96 -1.87
CA THR A 226 -15.73 -2.86 -1.10
C THR A 226 -14.49 -3.29 -1.88
N ARG A 227 -14.50 -4.48 -2.50
CA ARG A 227 -13.33 -4.99 -3.25
C ARG A 227 -13.10 -4.19 -4.54
N MET A 228 -14.16 -3.99 -5.32
CA MET A 228 -14.07 -3.30 -6.61
C MET A 228 -13.58 -1.86 -6.45
N LEU A 229 -14.04 -1.17 -5.40
CA LEU A 229 -13.61 0.18 -5.09
C LEU A 229 -12.16 0.25 -4.62
N ILE A 230 -11.72 -0.68 -3.76
CA ILE A 230 -10.32 -0.77 -3.36
C ILE A 230 -9.41 -1.04 -4.59
N ASP A 231 -9.87 -1.86 -5.54
CA ASP A 231 -9.09 -2.22 -6.73
C ASP A 231 -9.08 -1.12 -7.82
N VAL A 232 -10.16 -0.32 -7.94
CA VAL A 232 -10.28 0.78 -8.93
C VAL A 232 -9.72 2.11 -8.43
N ARG A 233 -9.75 2.34 -7.12
CA ARG A 233 -9.26 3.56 -6.48
C ARG A 233 -7.82 3.95 -6.83
N PRO A 234 -6.84 3.04 -6.94
CA PRO A 234 -5.51 3.36 -7.43
C PRO A 234 -5.53 4.11 -8.76
N LEU A 235 -6.36 3.68 -9.71
CA LEU A 235 -6.49 4.33 -11.01
C LEU A 235 -7.10 5.72 -10.89
N LEU A 236 -8.10 5.92 -10.02
CA LEU A 236 -8.68 7.23 -9.76
C LEU A 236 -7.67 8.19 -9.13
N VAL A 237 -6.87 7.71 -8.19
CA VAL A 237 -5.81 8.51 -7.55
C VAL A 237 -4.73 8.88 -8.57
N LEU A 238 -4.36 7.95 -9.46
CA LEU A 238 -3.42 8.24 -10.54
C LEU A 238 -3.97 9.28 -11.50
N LEU A 239 -5.22 9.12 -11.96
CA LEU A 239 -5.88 10.06 -12.85
C LEU A 239 -5.96 11.46 -12.22
N LEU A 240 -6.26 11.52 -10.92
CA LEU A 240 -6.24 12.77 -10.16
C LEU A 240 -4.87 13.43 -10.20
N ALA A 241 -3.81 12.67 -9.92
CA ALA A 241 -2.43 13.17 -9.94
C ALA A 241 -1.99 13.73 -11.30
N TYR A 242 -2.50 13.17 -12.40
CA TYR A 242 -2.22 13.66 -13.75
C TYR A 242 -3.12 14.85 -14.18
N SER A 243 -4.15 15.17 -13.39
CA SER A 243 -5.08 16.28 -13.66
C SER A 243 -4.79 17.54 -12.84
N LEU A 244 -3.95 17.43 -11.81
CA LEU A 244 -3.45 18.52 -10.97
C LEU A 244 -2.15 19.08 -11.57
#